data_AF-A0A6C0M0D5-F1
#
_entry.id   AF-A0A6C0M0D5-F1
#
_cell.length_a   1.000
_cell.length_b   1.000
_cell.length_c   1.000
_cell.angle_alpha   90.00
_cell.angle_beta   90.00
_cell.angle_gamma   90.00
#
_symmetry.space_group_name_H-M   'P 1'
#
loop_
_entity.id
_entity.type
_entity.pdbx_description
1 polymer ?
#
loop_
_entity_poly.entity_id
_entity_poly.type
_entity_poly.pdbx_seq_one_letter_code
_entity_poly.pdbx_strand_id
1 'polypeptide(L)'
;MTINLNPKIWGPHAWFFLDSIIISINNDNLQIYKSFFSNLGAVLPCAKCRIHFDEYIKSHPLTDVSNKDEFLIWFNTLHNEIRIWNGTSPRDIKSVLQFYNQQYNTSNIIPYCIIILAIMIFILIFFVRSR
;
A
#
# COMPACT_ATOMS: atom_id res chain seq x y z
N MET A 1 8.55 8.80 -25.75
CA MET A 1 7.14 9.03 -25.41
C MET A 1 6.89 8.41 -24.03
N THR A 2 6.56 9.20 -23.02
CA THR A 2 6.22 8.69 -21.69
C THR A 2 4.76 8.27 -21.67
N ILE A 3 4.50 7.00 -21.37
CA ILE A 3 3.14 6.47 -21.24
C ILE A 3 2.58 6.97 -19.90
N ASN A 4 1.37 7.55 -19.92
CA ASN A 4 0.64 7.95 -18.71
C ASN A 4 -0.44 6.92 -18.40
N LEU A 5 -0.33 6.26 -17.25
CA LEU A 5 -1.26 5.24 -16.78
C LEU A 5 -2.27 5.84 -15.80
N ASN A 6 -3.53 5.40 -15.88
CA ASN A 6 -4.59 5.87 -15.01
C ASN A 6 -4.30 5.50 -13.52
N PRO A 7 -4.10 6.49 -12.63
CA PRO A 7 -3.77 6.24 -11.23
C PRO A 7 -4.89 5.56 -10.44
N LYS A 8 -6.13 5.55 -10.93
CA LYS A 8 -7.21 4.80 -10.28
C LYS A 8 -6.99 3.28 -10.32
N ILE A 9 -6.18 2.79 -11.26
CA ILE A 9 -5.89 1.36 -11.41
C ILE A 9 -4.69 0.97 -10.55
N TRP A 10 -3.53 1.59 -10.77
CA TRP A 10 -2.29 1.19 -10.08
C TRP A 10 -2.11 1.87 -8.71
N GLY A 11 -2.74 3.02 -8.48
CA GLY A 11 -2.57 3.84 -7.28
C GLY A 11 -2.90 3.12 -5.98
N PRO A 12 -4.06 2.45 -5.84
CA PRO A 12 -4.39 1.71 -4.62
C PRO A 12 -3.35 0.63 -4.26
N HIS A 13 -2.79 -0.05 -5.26
CA HIS A 13 -1.75 -1.06 -5.07
C HIS A 13 -0.41 -0.42 -4.67
N ALA A 14 -0.05 0.71 -5.27
CA ALA A 14 1.14 1.46 -4.89
C ALA A 14 1.04 2.00 -3.46
N TRP A 15 -0.11 2.60 -3.08
CA TRP A 15 -0.34 3.05 -1.71
C TRP A 15 -0.22 1.91 -0.71
N PHE A 16 -0.82 0.75 -0.99
CA PHE A 16 -0.69 -0.43 -0.15
C PHE A 16 0.77 -0.84 0.04
N PHE A 17 1.53 -0.93 -1.05
CA PHE A 17 2.95 -1.28 -0.98
C PHE A 17 3.78 -0.26 -0.18
N LEU A 18 3.58 1.05 -0.42
CA LEU A 18 4.34 2.13 0.23
C LEU A 18 4.02 2.25 1.72
N ASP A 19 2.74 2.19 2.10
CA ASP A 19 2.32 2.15 3.50
C ASP A 19 2.98 0.94 4.20
N SER A 20 2.97 -0.24 3.56
CA SER A 20 3.60 -1.44 4.11
C SER A 20 5.11 -1.30 4.30
N ILE A 21 5.81 -0.65 3.36
CA ILE A 21 7.24 -0.30 3.53
C ILE A 21 7.41 0.51 4.81
N ILE A 22 6.65 1.60 4.96
CA ILE A 22 6.81 2.52 6.10
C ILE A 22 6.48 1.85 7.43
N ILE A 23 5.38 1.10 7.48
CA ILE A 23 4.97 0.34 8.68
C ILE A 23 6.05 -0.67 9.08
N SER A 24 6.77 -1.24 8.10
CA SER A 24 7.85 -2.21 8.34
C SER A 24 9.22 -1.60 8.66
N ILE A 25 9.39 -0.27 8.60
CA ILE A 25 10.68 0.38 8.85
C ILE A 25 11.26 -0.07 10.20
N ASN A 26 12.54 -0.45 10.17
CA ASN A 26 13.41 -0.52 11.35
C ASN A 26 14.24 0.76 11.43
N ASN A 27 14.51 1.24 12.65
CA ASN A 27 15.14 2.56 12.83
C ASN A 27 16.59 2.62 12.31
N ASP A 28 17.25 1.48 12.13
CA ASP A 28 18.67 1.40 11.77
C ASP A 28 18.98 1.87 10.33
N ASN A 29 17.97 2.00 9.46
CA ASN A 29 18.17 2.26 8.02
C ASN A 29 17.31 3.40 7.44
N LEU A 30 16.91 4.38 8.25
CA LEU A 30 15.99 5.45 7.84
C LEU A 30 16.40 6.18 6.54
N GLN A 31 17.71 6.36 6.32
CA GLN A 31 18.23 7.05 5.13
C GLN A 31 17.94 6.33 3.82
N ILE A 32 17.91 4.98 3.81
CA ILE A 32 17.57 4.20 2.62
C ILE A 32 16.11 4.49 2.22
N TYR A 33 15.21 4.49 3.21
CA TYR A 33 13.80 4.82 2.98
C TYR A 33 13.65 6.27 2.50
N LYS A 34 14.32 7.24 3.14
CA LYS A 34 14.29 8.64 2.67
C LYS A 34 14.73 8.76 1.22
N SER A 35 15.85 8.14 0.85
CA SER A 35 16.34 8.14 -0.53
C SER A 35 15.33 7.52 -1.49
N PHE A 36 14.72 6.39 -1.14
CA PHE A 36 13.68 5.76 -1.95
C PHE A 36 12.48 6.70 -2.17
N PHE A 37 11.94 7.30 -1.10
CA PHE A 37 10.79 8.20 -1.20
C PHE A 37 11.12 9.53 -1.88
N SER A 38 12.32 10.08 -1.72
CA SER A 38 12.78 11.26 -2.47
C SER A 38 12.84 11.02 -3.98
N ASN A 39 13.06 9.77 -4.41
CA ASN A 39 13.09 9.40 -5.84
C ASN A 39 11.74 8.90 -6.36
N LEU A 40 10.73 8.71 -5.50
CA LEU A 40 9.44 8.14 -5.89
C LEU A 40 8.75 8.98 -6.98
N GLY A 41 8.82 10.31 -6.89
CA GLY A 41 8.26 11.24 -7.88
C GLY A 41 8.77 11.00 -9.29
N ALA A 42 10.04 10.64 -9.46
CA ALA A 42 10.62 10.39 -10.79
C ALA A 42 10.06 9.13 -11.48
N VAL A 43 9.56 8.16 -10.70
CA VAL A 43 9.16 6.84 -11.20
C VAL A 43 7.64 6.65 -11.29
N LEU A 44 6.81 7.56 -10.76
CA LEU A 44 5.35 7.42 -10.85
C LEU A 44 4.90 7.42 -12.33
N PRO A 45 4.07 6.46 -12.77
CA PRO A 45 3.67 6.32 -14.17
C PRO A 45 2.52 7.26 -14.57
N CYS A 46 2.53 8.50 -14.08
CA CYS A 46 1.50 9.51 -14.29
C CYS A 46 2.09 10.91 -14.15
N ALA A 47 2.10 11.71 -15.23
CA ALA A 47 2.74 13.02 -15.26
C ALA A 47 2.24 13.99 -14.19
N LYS A 48 0.90 14.10 -14.01
CA LYS A 48 0.33 14.91 -12.93
C LYS A 48 0.77 14.42 -11.54
N CYS A 49 0.80 13.11 -11.35
CA CYS A 49 1.19 12.51 -10.08
C CYS A 49 2.66 12.79 -9.75
N ARG A 50 3.56 12.77 -10.75
CA ARG A 50 4.96 13.18 -10.60
C ARG A 50 5.08 14.63 -10.16
N ILE A 51 4.43 15.54 -10.90
CA ILE A 51 4.45 16.98 -10.59
C ILE A 51 3.95 17.25 -9.17
N HIS A 52 2.80 16.69 -8.80
CA HIS A 52 2.25 16.87 -7.46
C HIS A 52 3.15 16.30 -6.36
N PHE A 53 3.76 15.13 -6.57
CA PHE A 53 4.67 14.56 -5.59
C PHE A 53 5.97 15.35 -5.47
N ASP A 54 6.51 15.85 -6.59
CA ASP A 54 7.70 16.71 -6.60
C ASP A 54 7.45 18.04 -5.88
N GLU A 55 6.27 18.63 -6.04
CA GLU A 55 5.83 19.80 -5.29
C GLU A 55 5.69 19.50 -3.80
N TYR A 56 5.09 18.35 -3.45
CA TYR A 56 4.92 17.92 -2.07
C TYR A 56 6.26 17.70 -1.35
N ILE A 57 7.22 17.02 -1.99
CA ILE A 57 8.55 16.77 -1.41
C ILE A 57 9.33 18.09 -1.21
N LYS A 58 9.13 19.09 -2.08
CA LYS A 58 9.75 20.41 -1.91
C LYS A 58 9.17 21.17 -0.72
N SER A 59 7.86 21.07 -0.48
CA SER A 59 7.19 21.73 0.64
C SER A 59 7.32 20.97 1.97
N HIS A 60 7.51 19.65 1.91
CA HIS A 60 7.66 18.77 3.07
C HIS A 60 8.95 17.94 2.92
N PRO A 61 10.13 18.55 3.05
CA PRO A 61 11.39 17.86 2.84
C PRO A 61 11.60 16.74 3.87
N LEU A 62 12.03 15.56 3.41
CA LEU A 62 12.33 14.41 4.26
C LEU A 62 13.59 14.61 5.14
N THR A 63 14.32 15.71 4.97
CA THR A 63 15.47 16.07 5.84
C THR A 63 15.05 16.14 7.30
N ASP A 64 13.82 16.61 7.55
CA ASP A 64 13.33 16.92 8.89
C ASP A 64 12.74 15.70 9.61
N VAL A 65 12.59 14.57 8.91
CA VAL A 65 12.08 13.30 9.45
C VAL A 65 13.19 12.53 10.17
N SER A 66 13.22 12.52 11.49
CA SER A 66 14.30 11.95 12.28
C SER A 66 14.11 10.47 12.65
N ASN A 67 12.86 9.98 12.62
CA ASN A 67 12.51 8.64 13.07
C ASN A 67 11.32 8.04 12.30
N LYS A 68 11.01 6.77 12.57
CA LYS A 68 9.91 6.05 11.93
C LYS A 68 8.55 6.70 12.14
N ASP A 69 8.25 7.19 13.34
CA ASP A 69 6.93 7.75 13.67
C ASP A 69 6.71 9.06 12.91
N GLU A 70 7.74 9.90 12.81
CA GLU A 70 7.73 11.09 11.96
C GLU A 70 7.56 10.75 10.48
N PHE A 71 8.17 9.66 10.00
CA PHE A 71 7.99 9.22 8.62
C PHE A 71 6.55 8.74 8.37
N LEU A 72 5.98 8.00 9.33
CA LEU A 72 4.60 7.56 9.26
C LEU A 72 3.62 8.75 9.25
N ILE A 73 3.87 9.77 10.08
CA ILE A 73 3.08 11.01 10.09
C ILE A 73 3.21 11.74 8.75
N TRP A 74 4.44 11.91 8.25
CA TRP A 74 4.72 12.58 6.99
C TRP A 74 3.98 11.91 5.82
N PHE A 75 4.07 10.58 5.71
CA PHE A 75 3.44 9.86 4.61
C PHE A 75 1.91 9.79 4.74
N ASN A 76 1.38 9.64 5.95
CA ASN A 76 -0.06 9.69 6.17
C ASN A 76 -0.63 11.08 5.81
N THR A 77 0.13 12.15 6.06
CA THR A 77 -0.24 13.51 5.66
C THR A 77 -0.35 13.62 4.14
N LEU A 78 0.65 13.15 3.39
CA LEU A 78 0.61 13.05 1.93
C LEU A 78 -0.65 12.31 1.43
N HIS A 79 -0.91 11.11 1.97
CA HIS A 79 -2.05 10.30 1.56
C HIS A 79 -3.38 11.04 1.84
N ASN A 80 -3.47 11.74 2.98
CA ASN A 80 -4.65 12.51 3.34
C ASN A 80 -4.89 13.74 2.45
N GLU A 81 -3.85 14.44 2.01
CA GLU A 81 -4.00 15.53 1.04
C GLU A 81 -4.62 15.03 -0.27
N ILE A 82 -4.14 13.90 -0.78
CA ILE A 82 -4.69 13.26 -1.98
C ILE A 82 -6.13 12.79 -1.75
N ARG A 83 -6.46 12.30 -0.55
CA ARG A 83 -7.84 11.92 -0.19
C ARG A 83 -8.77 13.11 -0.21
N ILE A 84 -8.38 14.21 0.42
CA ILE A 84 -9.16 15.45 0.47
C ILE A 84 -9.35 16.00 -0.94
N TRP A 85 -8.29 16.02 -1.75
CA TRP A 85 -8.38 16.47 -3.14
C TRP A 85 -9.34 15.63 -3.99
N ASN A 86 -9.42 14.33 -3.71
CA ASN A 86 -10.38 13.42 -4.35
C ASN A 86 -11.78 13.44 -3.72
N GLY A 87 -12.05 14.31 -2.73
CA GLY A 87 -13.36 14.41 -2.06
C GLY A 87 -13.66 13.26 -1.08
N THR A 88 -12.63 12.61 -0.56
CA THR A 88 -12.74 11.52 0.42
C THR A 88 -12.21 11.94 1.79
N SER A 89 -12.74 11.33 2.86
CA SER A 89 -12.33 11.65 4.22
C SER A 89 -10.87 11.24 4.51
N PRO A 90 -10.12 12.08 5.26
CA PRO A 90 -8.79 11.72 5.74
C PRO A 90 -8.88 10.58 6.76
N ARG A 91 -7.76 9.87 6.97
CA ARG A 91 -7.61 8.81 7.97
C ARG A 91 -6.55 9.19 8.99
N ASP A 92 -6.84 8.93 10.26
CA ASP A 92 -5.85 9.01 11.33
C ASP A 92 -4.90 7.81 11.29
N ILE A 93 -3.71 7.94 11.89
CA ILE A 93 -2.68 6.91 11.85
C ILE A 93 -3.15 5.61 12.52
N LYS A 94 -3.96 5.69 13.59
CA LYS A 94 -4.44 4.50 14.29
C LYS A 94 -5.37 3.69 13.39
N SER A 95 -6.30 4.33 12.68
CA SER A 95 -7.16 3.61 11.73
C SER A 95 -6.38 3.01 10.55
N VAL A 96 -5.33 3.68 10.08
CA VAL A 96 -4.43 3.13 9.05
C VAL A 96 -3.71 1.88 9.58
N LEU A 97 -3.08 1.94 10.75
CA LEU A 97 -2.39 0.80 11.34
C LEU A 97 -3.33 -0.37 11.64
N GLN A 98 -4.55 -0.10 12.10
CA GLN A 98 -5.58 -1.12 12.29
C GLN A 98 -5.95 -1.81 10.99
N PHE A 99 -6.14 -1.05 9.91
CA PHE A 99 -6.42 -1.60 8.58
C PHE A 99 -5.31 -2.57 8.14
N TYR A 100 -4.04 -2.15 8.18
CA TYR A 100 -2.94 -3.02 7.75
C TYR A 100 -2.75 -4.24 8.65
N ASN A 101 -2.90 -4.09 9.97
CA ASN A 101 -2.89 -5.23 10.89
C ASN A 101 -3.97 -6.24 10.54
N GLN A 102 -5.19 -5.79 10.22
CA GLN A 102 -6.25 -6.69 9.80
C GLN A 102 -5.87 -7.44 8.52
N GLN A 103 -5.40 -6.73 7.49
CA GLN A 103 -5.03 -7.33 6.20
C GLN A 103 -3.94 -8.39 6.33
N TYR A 104 -2.89 -8.12 7.11
CA TYR A 104 -1.77 -9.04 7.29
C TYR A 104 -2.06 -10.20 8.25
N ASN A 105 -2.96 -10.01 9.24
CA ASN A 105 -3.33 -11.08 10.18
C ASN A 105 -4.42 -12.01 9.63
N THR A 106 -5.24 -11.56 8.68
CA THR A 106 -6.11 -12.46 7.89
C THR A 106 -5.26 -13.27 6.92
N SER A 107 -4.55 -14.29 7.42
CA SER A 107 -4.01 -15.33 6.55
C SER A 107 -5.19 -16.07 5.90
N ASN A 108 -5.42 -15.82 4.61
CA ASN A 108 -6.51 -16.39 3.82
C ASN A 108 -6.31 -17.89 3.51
N ILE A 109 -5.71 -18.66 4.41
CA ILE A 109 -5.47 -20.11 4.23
C ILE A 109 -6.79 -20.88 4.31
N ILE A 110 -7.69 -20.46 5.20
CA ILE A 110 -8.96 -21.13 5.49
C ILE A 110 -9.87 -21.29 4.26
N PRO A 111 -10.15 -20.24 3.45
CA PRO A 111 -11.03 -20.39 2.29
C PRO A 111 -10.49 -21.34 1.22
N TYR A 112 -9.17 -21.36 0.96
CA TYR A 112 -8.59 -22.27 -0.03
C TYR A 112 -8.66 -23.73 0.42
N CYS A 113 -8.44 -24.00 1.71
CA CYS A 113 -8.60 -25.35 2.26
C CYS A 113 -10.03 -25.88 2.10
N ILE A 114 -11.05 -25.03 2.31
CA ILE A 114 -12.46 -25.42 2.15
C ILE A 114 -12.79 -25.73 0.69
N ILE A 115 -12.30 -24.93 -0.26
CA ILE A 115 -12.51 -25.15 -1.69
C ILE A 115 -11.84 -26.47 -2.14
N ILE A 116 -10.61 -26.72 -1.69
CA ILE A 116 -9.89 -27.97 -2.01
C ILE A 116 -10.64 -29.18 -1.43
N LEU A 117 -11.09 -29.10 -0.18
CA LEU A 117 -11.85 -30.17 0.47
C LEU A 117 -13.17 -30.46 -0.28
N ALA A 118 -13.88 -29.42 -0.72
CA ALA A 118 -15.11 -29.56 -1.49
C ALA A 118 -14.87 -30.25 -2.85
N ILE A 119 -13.78 -29.91 -3.54
CA ILE A 119 -13.37 -30.56 -4.79
C ILE A 119 -13.04 -32.04 -4.54
N MET A 120 -12.30 -32.36 -3.47
CA MET A 120 -11.97 -33.74 -3.11
C MET A 120 -13.22 -34.58 -2.81
N ILE A 121 -14.18 -34.02 -2.05
CA ILE A 121 -15.46 -34.68 -1.75
C ILE A 121 -16.26 -34.91 -3.04
N PHE A 122 -16.33 -33.93 -3.93
CA PHE A 122 -17.02 -34.05 -5.21
C PHE A 122 -16.43 -35.17 -6.07
N ILE A 123 -15.10 -35.25 -6.15
CA ILE A 123 -14.38 -36.31 -6.87
C ILE A 123 -14.70 -37.68 -6.26
N LEU A 124 -14.66 -37.82 -4.93
CA LEU A 124 -14.99 -39.07 -4.24
C LEU A 124 -16.44 -39.53 -4.54
N ILE A 125 -17.41 -38.61 -4.48
CA ILE A 125 -18.82 -38.92 -4.79
C ILE A 125 -18.95 -39.42 -6.24
N PHE A 126 -18.25 -38.79 -7.19
CA PHE A 126 -18.26 -39.20 -8.59
C PHE A 126 -17.66 -40.61 -8.79
N PHE A 127 -16.54 -40.91 -8.12
CA PHE A 127 -15.92 -42.23 -8.16
C PHE A 127 -16.75 -43.33 -7.48
N VAL A 128 -17.44 -43.01 -6.38
CA VAL A 128 -18.34 -43.97 -5.70
C VAL A 128 -19.60 -44.24 -6.54
N ARG A 129 -20.13 -43.24 -7.24
CA ARG A 129 -21.34 -43.35 -8.07
C ARG A 129 -21.08 -43.99 -9.44
N SER A 130 -19.83 -44.06 -9.89
CA SER A 130 -19.42 -44.70 -11.15
C SER A 130 -19.02 -46.16 -11.01
N ARG A 131 -19.08 -46.72 -9.80
CA ARG A 131 -19.03 -48.17 -9.52
C ARG A 131 -20.42 -48.68 -9.22
#